data_AF-A0A095UAQ8-F1
#
_entry.id   AF-A0A095UAQ8-F1
#
_cell.length_a   1.000
_cell.length_b   1.000
_cell.length_c   1.000
_cell.angle_alpha   90.00
_cell.angle_beta   90.00
_cell.angle_gamma   90.00
#
_symmetry.space_group_name_H-M   'P 1'
#
loop_
_entity.id
_entity.type
_entity.pdbx_description
1 polymer ?
#
loop_
_entity_poly.entity_id
_entity_poly.type
_entity_poly.pdbx_seq_one_letter_code
_entity_poly.pdbx_strand_id
1 'polypeptide(L)'
;MTLTPAQIRGLKLAKEGDLFPREDDKWTHLDAAVTYAKNDRFRERPQKIKFLTSSTLATLREFGLLRSLDPDGKTQEAAHGITMAGKMWLLKNK
;
A
#
# COMPACT_ATOMS: atom_id res chain seq x y z
N MET A 1 13.42 -9.07 11.82
CA MET A 1 12.10 -9.28 11.19
C MET A 1 12.29 -9.39 9.69
N THR A 2 11.72 -10.43 9.08
CA THR A 2 11.74 -10.67 7.64
C THR A 2 10.32 -10.56 7.10
N LEU A 3 10.09 -9.70 6.10
CA LEU A 3 8.79 -9.53 5.49
C LEU A 3 8.60 -10.50 4.31
N THR A 4 7.38 -10.98 4.11
CA THR A 4 7.02 -11.77 2.93
C THR A 4 7.03 -10.89 1.67
N PRO A 5 7.13 -11.47 0.45
CA PRO A 5 7.06 -10.69 -0.79
C PRO A 5 5.79 -9.83 -0.91
N ALA A 6 4.65 -10.31 -0.39
CA ALA A 6 3.40 -9.54 -0.38
C ALA A 6 3.48 -8.33 0.54
N GLN A 7 4.03 -8.50 1.75
CA GLN A 7 4.26 -7.42 2.71
C GLN A 7 5.25 -6.38 2.18
N ILE A 8 6.32 -6.81 1.51
CA ILE A 8 7.29 -5.90 0.87
C ILE A 8 6.61 -5.07 -0.22
N ARG A 9 5.78 -5.70 -1.09
CA ARG A 9 5.01 -4.97 -2.11
C ARG A 9 4.03 -3.99 -1.49
N GLY A 10 3.33 -4.38 -0.42
CA GLY A 10 2.42 -3.50 0.32
C GLY A 10 3.14 -2.31 0.93
N LEU A 11 4.31 -2.52 1.53
CA LEU A 11 5.11 -1.44 2.10
C LEU A 11 5.68 -0.50 1.03
N LYS A 12 6.08 -1.04 -0.14
CA LYS A 12 6.48 -0.24 -1.31
C LYS A 12 5.31 0.60 -1.84
N LEU A 13 4.10 0.04 -1.89
CA LEU A 13 2.89 0.78 -2.24
C LEU A 13 2.64 1.94 -1.26
N ALA A 14 2.68 1.69 0.05
CA ALA A 14 2.49 2.72 1.07
C ALA A 14 3.59 3.81 1.06
N LYS A 15 4.75 3.54 0.47
CA LYS A 15 5.80 4.55 0.23
C LYS A 15 5.42 5.49 -0.92
N GLU A 16 4.66 5.02 -1.89
CA GLU A 16 4.20 5.80 -3.06
C GLU A 16 3.04 6.74 -2.70
N GLY A 17 2.33 6.48 -1.59
CA GLY A 17 1.26 7.33 -1.06
C GLY A 17 0.43 6.63 0.01
N ASP A 18 -0.54 7.35 0.57
CA ASP A 18 -1.43 6.80 1.59
C ASP A 18 -2.40 5.76 1.01
N LEU A 19 -2.84 4.84 1.86
CA LEU A 19 -3.68 3.71 1.52
C LEU A 19 -5.10 3.95 2.03
N PHE A 20 -6.07 3.71 1.18
CA PHE A 20 -7.49 3.86 1.43
C PHE A 20 -8.19 2.53 1.17
N PRO A 21 -9.24 2.21 1.93
CA PRO A 21 -10.00 0.98 1.75
C PRO A 21 -10.72 0.98 0.40
N ARG A 22 -10.83 -0.20 -0.19
CA ARG A 22 -11.57 -0.52 -1.42
C ARG A 22 -12.41 -1.77 -1.20
N GLU A 23 -13.22 -2.07 -2.20
CA GLU A 23 -13.94 -3.33 -2.30
C GLU A 23 -13.00 -4.55 -2.19
N ASP A 24 -13.57 -5.71 -1.84
CA ASP A 24 -12.87 -6.99 -1.68
C ASP A 24 -11.70 -6.99 -0.68
N ASP A 25 -11.78 -6.23 0.43
CA ASP A 25 -10.70 -6.18 1.43
C ASP A 25 -9.35 -5.71 0.87
N LYS A 26 -9.39 -4.82 -0.13
CA LYS A 26 -8.20 -4.27 -0.78
C LYS A 26 -7.93 -2.85 -0.33
N TRP A 27 -6.64 -2.49 -0.36
CA TRP A 27 -6.15 -1.19 0.03
C TRP A 27 -5.23 -0.63 -1.04
N THR A 28 -5.48 0.60 -1.49
CA THR A 28 -4.71 1.29 -2.54
C THR A 28 -4.86 2.80 -2.42
N HIS A 29 -4.24 3.58 -3.30
CA HIS A 29 -4.34 5.05 -3.28
C HIS A 29 -5.77 5.54 -3.61
N LEU A 30 -6.11 6.75 -3.15
CA LEU A 30 -7.44 7.36 -3.31
C LEU A 30 -7.85 7.55 -4.78
N ASP A 31 -6.88 7.85 -5.65
CA ASP A 31 -7.11 8.07 -7.09
C ASP A 31 -6.43 6.99 -7.94
N ALA A 32 -6.32 5.76 -7.40
CA ALA A 32 -5.74 4.65 -8.14
C ALA A 32 -6.59 4.30 -9.36
N ALA A 33 -6.13 4.72 -10.54
CA ALA A 33 -6.75 4.43 -11.83
C ALA A 33 -5.89 3.45 -12.65
N VAL A 34 -6.53 2.73 -13.58
CA VAL A 34 -5.80 1.94 -14.59
C VAL A 34 -5.04 2.91 -15.49
N THR A 35 -3.73 2.75 -15.53
CA THR A 35 -2.83 3.55 -16.38
C THR A 35 -2.13 2.68 -17.40
N TYR A 36 -1.44 3.30 -18.35
CA TYR A 36 -0.69 2.62 -19.41
C TYR A 36 0.76 3.09 -19.38
N ALA A 37 1.67 2.27 -19.91
CA ALA A 37 3.07 2.69 -20.02
C ALA A 37 3.18 3.90 -20.95
N LYS A 38 4.09 4.84 -20.65
CA LYS A 38 4.25 6.08 -21.44
C LYS A 38 4.57 5.81 -22.92
N ASN A 39 5.17 4.67 -23.23
CA ASN A 39 5.49 4.23 -24.59
C ASN A 39 4.37 3.40 -25.26
N ASP A 40 3.34 2.98 -24.51
CA ASP A 40 2.18 2.28 -25.03
C ASP A 40 1.16 3.30 -25.59
N ARG A 41 1.45 3.76 -26.80
CA ARG A 41 0.63 4.78 -27.49
C ARG A 41 -0.79 4.29 -27.79
N PHE A 42 -0.97 2.99 -27.91
CA PHE A 42 -2.24 2.36 -28.27
C PHE A 42 -3.04 1.89 -27.04
N ARG A 43 -2.48 2.02 -25.83
CA ARG A 43 -3.12 1.60 -24.58
C ARG A 43 -3.55 0.12 -24.62
N GLU A 44 -2.72 -0.72 -25.22
CA GLU A 44 -3.01 -2.15 -25.38
C GLU A 44 -2.76 -2.93 -24.09
N ARG A 45 -1.86 -2.44 -23.23
CA ARG A 45 -1.39 -3.15 -22.04
C ARG A 45 -1.70 -2.34 -20.78
N PRO A 46 -2.90 -2.46 -20.21
CA PRO A 46 -3.25 -1.77 -18.97
C PRO A 46 -2.34 -2.24 -17.83
N GLN A 47 -1.83 -1.28 -17.05
CA GLN A 47 -1.10 -1.55 -15.82
C GLN A 47 -2.09 -1.86 -14.71
N LYS A 48 -1.90 -3.01 -14.06
CA LYS A 48 -2.74 -3.41 -12.93
C LYS A 48 -2.56 -2.42 -11.79
N ILE A 49 -3.68 -1.97 -11.21
CA ILE A 49 -3.69 -1.22 -9.97
C ILE A 49 -3.05 -2.09 -8.89
N LYS A 50 -1.99 -1.58 -8.27
CA LYS A 50 -1.37 -2.23 -7.11
C LYS A 50 -2.29 -2.08 -5.92
N PHE A 51 -2.40 -3.13 -5.12
CA PHE A 51 -3.14 -3.13 -3.87
C PHE A 51 -2.46 -4.05 -2.86
N LEU A 52 -2.89 -3.96 -1.60
CA LEU A 52 -2.62 -4.97 -0.58
C LEU A 52 -3.92 -5.39 0.10
N THR A 53 -3.92 -6.55 0.76
CA THR A 53 -5.09 -7.07 1.48
C THR A 53 -5.19 -6.53 2.90
N SER A 54 -6.39 -6.52 3.47
CA SER A 54 -6.63 -6.19 4.90
C SER A 54 -5.72 -6.99 5.84
N SER A 55 -5.45 -8.27 5.55
CA SER A 55 -4.50 -9.09 6.31
C SER A 55 -3.05 -8.57 6.24
N THR A 56 -2.60 -8.17 5.05
CA THR A 56 -1.25 -7.60 4.87
C THR A 56 -1.14 -6.26 5.58
N LEU A 57 -2.20 -5.44 5.53
CA LEU A 57 -2.27 -4.16 6.22
C LEU A 57 -2.12 -4.36 7.73
N ALA A 58 -2.93 -5.25 8.31
CA ALA A 58 -2.94 -5.53 9.74
C ALA A 58 -1.55 -5.93 10.23
N THR A 59 -0.90 -6.90 9.57
CA THR A 59 0.45 -7.34 9.96
C THR A 59 1.50 -6.23 9.85
N LEU A 60 1.45 -5.39 8.80
CA LEU A 60 2.38 -4.27 8.66
C LEU A 60 2.16 -3.18 9.72
N ARG A 61 0.91 -3.01 10.20
CA ARG A 61 0.60 -2.12 11.34
C ARG A 61 1.09 -2.69 12.66
N GLU A 62 0.89 -3.99 12.91
CA GLU A 62 1.40 -4.68 14.09
C GLU A 62 2.93 -4.55 14.20
N PHE A 63 3.63 -4.57 13.06
CA PHE A 63 5.07 -4.33 12.99
C PHE A 63 5.47 -2.85 13.12
N GLY A 64 4.52 -1.93 13.28
CA GLY A 64 4.77 -0.49 13.38
C GLY A 64 5.28 0.14 12.07
N LEU A 65 5.16 -0.55 10.94
CA LEU A 65 5.63 -0.07 9.64
C LEU A 65 4.58 0.78 8.92
N LEU A 66 3.30 0.60 9.27
CA LEU A 66 2.17 1.43 8.87
C LEU A 66 1.45 1.98 10.10
N ARG A 67 0.74 3.10 9.94
CA ARG A 67 -0.12 3.69 10.99
C ARG A 67 -1.45 4.13 10.41
N SER A 68 -2.48 4.16 11.26
CA SER A 68 -3.74 4.84 10.93
C SER A 68 -3.47 6.34 10.84
N LEU A 69 -4.08 7.02 9.87
CA LEU A 69 -4.06 8.47 9.73
C LEU A 69 -5.26 9.13 10.41
N ASP A 70 -6.30 8.34 10.68
CA ASP A 70 -7.40 8.70 11.57
C ASP A 70 -7.29 7.83 12.83
N PRO A 71 -6.86 8.39 13.97
CA PRO A 71 -6.71 7.65 15.23
C PRO A 71 -8.04 7.36 15.92
N ASP A 72 -9.09 8.13 15.62
CA ASP A 72 -10.41 8.00 16.23
C ASP A 72 -11.40 7.21 15.35
N GLY A 73 -11.07 7.10 14.05
CA GLY A 73 -11.83 6.33 13.07
C GLY A 73 -11.69 4.81 13.23
N LYS A 74 -12.71 4.08 12.74
CA LYS A 74 -12.63 2.62 12.63
C LYS A 74 -11.46 2.25 11.72
N THR A 75 -10.63 1.31 12.17
CA THR A 75 -9.47 0.79 11.42
C THR A 75 -9.80 0.35 9.98
N GLN A 76 -11.03 -0.11 9.73
CA GLN A 76 -11.48 -0.59 8.41
C GLN A 76 -11.86 0.54 7.45
N GLU A 77 -12.00 1.77 7.95
CA GLU A 77 -12.46 2.95 7.20
C GLU A 77 -11.36 4.02 7.12
N ALA A 78 -10.49 4.08 8.12
CA ALA A 78 -9.40 5.03 8.22
C ALA A 78 -8.32 4.78 7.16
N ALA A 79 -7.76 5.86 6.59
CA ALA A 79 -6.60 5.76 5.72
C ALA A 79 -5.33 5.38 6.50
N HIS A 80 -4.35 4.75 5.84
CA HIS A 80 -3.08 4.35 6.44
C HIS A 80 -1.89 4.89 5.70
N GLY A 81 -0.91 5.40 6.45
CA GLY A 81 0.35 5.90 5.92
C GLY A 81 1.55 5.09 6.40
N ILE A 82 2.63 5.12 5.62
CA ILE A 82 3.90 4.51 6.00
C ILE A 82 4.58 5.29 7.14
N THR A 83 5.10 4.58 8.14
CA THR A 83 5.85 5.19 9.23
C THR A 83 7.31 5.43 8.84
N MET A 84 8.04 6.18 9.66
CA MET A 84 9.50 6.30 9.50
C MET A 84 10.21 4.95 9.62
N ALA A 85 9.76 4.07 10.53
CA ALA A 85 10.28 2.71 10.63
C ALA A 85 10.08 1.92 9.33
N GLY A 86 8.90 2.03 8.72
CA GLY A 86 8.60 1.46 7.40
C GLY A 86 9.56 1.95 6.31
N LYS A 87 9.77 3.26 6.21
CA LYS A 87 10.70 3.86 5.24
C LYS A 87 12.14 3.37 5.45
N MET A 88 12.61 3.34 6.70
CA MET A 88 13.95 2.88 7.05
C MET A 88 14.14 1.38 6.79
N TRP A 89 13.11 0.57 7.00
CA TRP A 89 13.15 -0.86 6.69
C TRP A 89 13.34 -1.08 5.18
N LEU A 90 12.58 -0.39 4.33
CA LEU A 90 12.74 -0.46 2.86
C LEU A 90 14.11 0.01 2.39
N LEU A 91 14.69 1.02 3.05
CA LEU A 91 16.02 1.51 2.70
C LEU A 91 17.11 0.47 2.97
N LYS A 92 16.98 -0.28 4.08
CA LYS A 92 17.94 -1.31 4.50
C LYS A 92 17.79 -2.64 3.77
N ASN A 93 16.61 -2.94 3.22
CA ASN A 93 16.27 -4.23 2.59
C ASN A 93 15.89 -4.04 1.12
N LYS A 94 16.75 -3.37 0.35
CA LYS A 94 16.51 -3.04 -1.07
C LYS A 94 16.36 -4.27 -1.96
#